data_AF-A0A1D1Y174-F1
#
_entry.id   AF-A0A1D1Y174-F1
#
_cell.length_a   1.000
_cell.length_b   1.000
_cell.length_c   1.000
_cell.angle_alpha   90.00
_cell.angle_beta   90.00
_cell.angle_gamma   90.00
#
_symmetry.space_group_name_H-M   'P 1'
#
loop_
_entity.id
_entity.type
_entity.pdbx_description
1 polymer ?
#
loop_
_entity_poly.entity_id
_entity_poly.type
_entity_poly.pdbx_seq_one_letter_code
_entity_poly.pdbx_strand_id
1 'polypeptide(L)'
;MLCILCYFWQRHVFDNKDRLIEMWMAQDYITTTARQCKEDVGRRYFEDLLQRSFFQKSRYFGFFVMHDLIHDLAMFICSGDCCEVVDGKLSSTSRVRHLLCRNKRDFRRLLACGSTDDLFKSSRTCYCVENCRELYGVDGALFMKAMEGMFMKMKYLRVLHFFSIL
;
A
#
# COMPACT_ATOMS: atom_id res chain seq x y z
N MET A 1 9.19 4.62 -6.30
CA MET A 1 8.03 5.52 -6.46
C MET A 1 6.82 4.80 -7.05
N LEU A 2 6.96 4.10 -8.20
CA LEU A 2 5.84 3.52 -8.94
C LEU A 2 5.14 2.32 -8.28
N CYS A 3 5.80 1.57 -7.39
CA CYS A 3 5.20 0.35 -6.81
C CYS A 3 4.06 0.60 -5.83
N ILE A 4 4.01 1.78 -5.21
CA ILE A 4 2.84 2.21 -4.44
C ILE A 4 1.65 2.48 -5.38
N LEU A 5 1.91 3.08 -6.54
CA LEU A 5 0.90 3.44 -7.54
C LEU A 5 0.21 2.22 -8.18
N CYS A 6 0.91 1.10 -8.26
CA CYS A 6 0.38 -0.18 -8.76
C CYS A 6 -0.79 -0.71 -7.94
N TYR A 7 -0.80 -0.46 -6.63
CA TYR A 7 -1.52 -1.33 -5.72
C TYR A 7 -2.62 -0.68 -4.87
N PHE A 8 -2.46 0.59 -4.50
CA PHE A 8 -3.42 1.24 -3.60
C PHE A 8 -4.69 1.72 -4.33
N TRP A 9 -4.65 1.88 -5.64
CA TRP A 9 -5.70 2.57 -6.41
C TRP A 9 -6.30 1.72 -7.52
N GLN A 10 -6.63 0.46 -7.24
CA GLN A 10 -7.59 -0.21 -8.11
C GLN A 10 -8.97 0.42 -7.88
N ARG A 11 -9.50 1.05 -8.94
CA ARG A 11 -10.62 2.01 -9.02
C ARG A 11 -10.24 3.47 -9.17
N HIS A 12 -8.96 3.78 -9.38
CA HIS A 12 -8.53 5.09 -9.85
C HIS A 12 -8.94 6.23 -8.93
N VAL A 13 -9.28 6.06 -7.65
CA VAL A 13 -9.86 7.16 -6.85
C VAL A 13 -9.26 7.16 -5.45
N PHE A 14 -8.75 8.30 -5.01
CA PHE A 14 -8.39 8.55 -3.62
C PHE A 14 -8.79 9.94 -3.14
N ASP A 15 -9.16 9.99 -1.87
CA ASP A 15 -9.68 11.15 -1.16
C ASP A 15 -8.61 12.01 -0.49
N ASN A 16 -7.45 11.43 -0.18
CA ASN A 16 -6.44 12.11 0.65
C ASN A 16 -5.05 12.07 0.01
N LYS A 17 -4.64 13.20 -0.58
CA LYS A 17 -3.28 13.38 -1.13
C LYS A 17 -2.19 13.36 -0.07
N ASP A 18 -2.48 13.80 1.14
CA ASP A 18 -1.47 13.89 2.21
C ASP A 18 -1.07 12.49 2.67
N ARG A 19 -2.00 11.54 2.67
CA ARG A 19 -1.69 10.12 2.93
C ARG A 19 -0.76 9.50 1.88
N LEU A 20 -0.91 9.89 0.61
CA LEU A 20 0.04 9.49 -0.44
C LEU A 20 1.43 10.09 -0.19
N ILE A 21 1.48 11.34 0.23
CA ILE A 21 2.73 12.04 0.58
C ILE A 21 3.41 11.38 1.78
N GLU A 22 2.66 11.02 2.83
CA GLU A 22 3.17 10.28 4.00
C GLU A 22 3.80 8.95 3.60
N MET A 23 3.18 8.21 2.68
CA MET A 23 3.76 6.98 2.16
C MET A 23 5.04 7.24 1.38
N TRP A 24 5.11 8.30 0.60
CA TRP A 24 6.34 8.71 -0.08
C TRP A 24 7.43 9.10 0.91
N MET A 25 7.09 9.78 2.01
CA MET A 25 8.02 10.10 3.10
C MET A 25 8.57 8.84 3.75
N ALA A 26 7.70 7.90 4.13
CA ALA A 26 8.08 6.66 4.79
C ALA A 26 8.94 5.74 3.91
N GLN A 27 8.77 5.79 2.58
CA GLN A 27 9.61 5.06 1.64
C GLN A 27 10.94 5.76 1.30
N ASP A 28 11.16 6.98 1.79
CA ASP A 28 12.24 7.88 1.38
C ASP A 28 12.25 8.18 -0.13
N TYR A 29 11.06 8.39 -0.72
CA TYR A 29 10.95 8.86 -2.11
C TYR A 29 11.06 10.38 -2.24
N ILE A 30 11.04 11.09 -1.12
CA ILE A 30 11.13 12.55 -1.09
C ILE A 30 12.56 12.95 -0.73
N THR A 31 13.25 13.53 -1.70
CA THR A 31 14.60 14.07 -1.53
C THR A 31 14.53 15.52 -1.09
N THR A 32 15.14 15.84 0.05
CA THR A 32 15.17 17.21 0.59
C THR A 32 16.59 17.68 0.88
N THR A 33 16.77 18.99 0.88
CA THR A 33 17.96 19.63 1.50
C THR A 33 17.69 19.86 3.00
N ALA A 34 18.73 20.11 3.79
CA ALA A 34 18.63 20.28 5.25
C ALA A 34 17.65 21.38 5.71
N ARG A 35 17.26 22.30 4.81
CA ARG A 35 16.36 23.43 5.12
C ARG A 35 14.92 23.21 4.64
N GLN A 36 14.61 22.06 4.02
CA GLN A 36 13.30 21.81 3.41
C GLN A 36 12.50 20.78 4.20
N CYS A 37 11.24 21.11 4.47
CA CYS A 37 10.23 20.21 5.02
C CYS A 37 9.84 19.13 3.99
N LYS A 38 9.86 17.85 4.39
CA LYS A 38 9.58 16.71 3.49
C LYS A 38 8.13 16.77 2.99
N GLU A 39 7.21 17.19 3.83
CA GLU A 39 5.79 17.35 3.54
C GLU A 39 5.58 18.38 2.42
N ASP A 40 6.24 19.54 2.50
CA ASP A 40 6.15 20.57 1.49
C ASP A 40 6.77 20.14 0.16
N VAL A 41 7.89 19.42 0.20
CA VAL A 41 8.51 18.86 -1.02
C VAL A 41 7.59 17.80 -1.63
N GLY A 42 6.99 16.94 -0.82
CA GLY A 42 6.01 15.95 -1.25
C GLY A 42 4.78 16.59 -1.89
N ARG A 43 4.28 17.69 -1.32
CA ARG A 43 3.16 18.46 -1.89
C ARG A 43 3.51 19.03 -3.26
N ARG A 44 4.72 19.56 -3.44
CA ARG A 44 5.21 20.02 -4.75
C ARG A 44 5.31 18.88 -5.76
N TYR A 45 5.86 17.73 -5.38
CA TYR A 45 5.91 16.55 -6.26
C TYR A 45 4.50 16.10 -6.68
N PHE A 46 3.55 16.12 -5.75
CA PHE A 46 2.16 15.82 -6.05
C PHE A 46 1.56 16.81 -7.07
N GLU A 47 1.78 18.10 -6.86
CA GLU A 47 1.31 19.16 -7.76
C GLU A 47 1.93 19.05 -9.15
N ASP A 48 3.23 18.75 -9.25
CA ASP A 48 3.91 18.50 -10.52
C ASP A 48 3.31 17.30 -11.27
N LEU A 49 3.04 16.20 -10.56
CA LEU A 49 2.40 15.01 -11.13
C LEU A 49 0.95 15.30 -11.57
N LEU A 50 0.23 16.13 -10.82
CA LEU A 50 -1.11 16.59 -11.19
C LEU A 50 -1.07 17.45 -12.47
N GLN A 51 -0.10 18.36 -12.59
CA GLN A 51 0.08 19.20 -13.79
C GLN A 51 0.47 18.37 -15.02
N ARG A 52 1.21 17.28 -14.81
CA ARG A 52 1.63 16.35 -15.88
C ARG A 52 0.57 15.29 -16.19
N SER A 53 -0.63 15.39 -15.63
CA SER A 53 -1.74 14.43 -15.82
C SER A 53 -1.43 12.99 -15.37
N PHE A 54 -0.41 12.79 -14.53
CA PHE A 54 -0.22 11.51 -13.83
C PHE A 54 -1.39 11.25 -12.88
N PHE A 55 -1.82 12.31 -12.19
CA PHE A 55 -3.07 12.37 -11.47
C PHE A 55 -4.02 13.35 -12.16
N GLN A 56 -5.31 13.14 -11.98
CA GLN A 56 -6.37 14.06 -12.40
C GLN A 56 -7.33 14.26 -11.24
N LYS A 57 -8.08 15.37 -11.24
CA LYS A 57 -9.16 15.55 -10.27
C LYS A 57 -10.34 14.67 -10.67
N SER A 58 -10.90 13.95 -9.70
CA SER A 58 -12.14 13.19 -9.89
C SER A 58 -13.33 14.13 -10.09
N ARG A 59 -14.44 13.57 -10.58
CA ARG A 59 -15.74 14.25 -10.57
C ARG A 59 -16.27 14.49 -9.15
N TYR A 60 -15.80 13.70 -8.19
CA TYR A 60 -16.10 13.88 -6.77
C TYR A 60 -15.13 14.89 -6.14
N PHE A 61 -15.68 15.93 -5.50
CA PHE A 61 -14.87 16.99 -4.90
C PHE A 61 -13.90 16.43 -3.85
N GLY A 62 -12.63 16.82 -3.94
CA GLY A 62 -11.57 16.36 -3.03
C GLY A 62 -10.89 15.05 -3.44
N PHE A 63 -11.41 14.35 -4.46
CA PHE A 63 -10.83 13.09 -4.92
C PHE A 63 -9.91 13.27 -6.13
N PHE A 64 -8.92 12.40 -6.23
CA PHE A 64 -7.96 12.34 -7.33
C PHE A 64 -7.97 10.97 -7.98
N VAL A 65 -7.64 10.94 -9.26
CA VAL A 65 -7.61 9.73 -10.07
C VAL A 65 -6.29 9.52 -10.79
N MET A 66 -5.87 8.27 -10.89
CA MET A 66 -4.73 7.87 -11.72
C MET A 66 -5.23 7.39 -13.07
N HIS A 67 -4.57 7.83 -14.14
CA HIS A 67 -4.87 7.37 -15.48
C HIS A 67 -4.48 5.90 -15.68
N ASP A 68 -5.32 5.14 -16.38
CA ASP A 68 -5.18 3.69 -16.59
C ASP A 68 -3.81 3.33 -17.18
N LEU A 69 -3.34 4.09 -18.18
CA LEU A 69 -2.00 3.90 -18.75
C LEU A 69 -0.85 4.03 -17.74
N ILE A 70 -0.96 4.95 -16.78
CA ILE A 70 0.06 5.12 -15.73
C ILE A 70 0.00 3.94 -14.76
N HIS A 71 -1.21 3.46 -14.47
CA HIS A 71 -1.43 2.26 -13.69
C HIS A 71 -0.83 1.02 -14.36
N ASP A 72 -1.12 0.80 -15.65
CA ASP A 72 -0.61 -0.32 -16.43
C ASP A 72 0.92 -0.31 -16.51
N LEU A 73 1.51 0.88 -16.74
CA LEU A 73 2.96 1.06 -16.72
C LEU A 73 3.55 0.72 -15.35
N ALA A 74 2.90 1.16 -14.28
CA ALA A 74 3.35 0.87 -12.92
C ALA A 74 3.30 -0.66 -12.68
N MET A 75 2.18 -1.31 -13.01
CA MET A 75 2.00 -2.75 -12.89
C MET A 75 3.08 -3.54 -13.64
N PHE A 76 3.40 -3.11 -14.86
CA PHE A 76 4.47 -3.71 -15.65
C PHE A 76 5.83 -3.61 -14.93
N ILE A 77 6.20 -2.42 -14.46
CA ILE A 77 7.50 -2.15 -13.82
C ILE A 77 7.64 -2.87 -12.47
N CYS A 78 6.55 -2.98 -11.70
CA CYS A 78 6.58 -3.50 -10.33
C CYS A 78 6.20 -4.98 -10.19
N SER A 79 5.88 -5.65 -11.29
CA SER A 79 5.51 -7.07 -11.34
C SER A 79 6.51 -8.01 -10.62
N GLY A 80 7.79 -7.64 -10.54
CA GLY A 80 8.82 -8.44 -9.85
C GLY A 80 8.93 -8.21 -8.33
N ASP A 81 8.40 -7.09 -7.83
CA ASP A 81 8.58 -6.60 -6.45
C ASP A 81 7.30 -6.53 -5.63
N CYS A 82 6.15 -6.47 -6.31
CA CYS A 82 4.82 -6.39 -5.74
C CYS A 82 4.12 -7.75 -5.83
N CYS A 83 3.39 -8.13 -4.79
CA CYS A 83 2.63 -9.37 -4.79
C CYS A 83 1.24 -9.16 -4.20
N GLU A 84 0.24 -9.70 -4.90
CA GLU A 84 -1.09 -9.83 -4.37
C GLU A 84 -1.23 -11.10 -3.56
N VAL A 85 -2.00 -10.98 -2.50
CA VAL A 85 -2.58 -12.13 -1.82
C VAL A 85 -4.01 -12.29 -2.31
N VAL A 86 -4.27 -13.37 -3.04
CA VAL A 86 -5.60 -13.77 -3.52
C VAL A 86 -5.88 -15.17 -3.02
N ASP A 87 -6.98 -15.38 -2.31
CA ASP A 87 -7.35 -16.66 -1.71
C ASP A 87 -6.26 -17.22 -0.77
N GLY A 88 -5.49 -16.33 -0.13
CA GLY A 88 -4.34 -16.70 0.72
C GLY A 88 -3.10 -17.18 -0.02
N LYS A 89 -3.09 -17.11 -1.36
CA LYS A 89 -1.96 -17.47 -2.21
C LYS A 89 -1.31 -16.22 -2.78
N LEU A 90 0.01 -16.31 -2.96
CA LEU A 90 0.81 -15.25 -3.59
C LEU A 90 0.66 -15.33 -5.11
N SER A 91 0.46 -14.19 -5.76
CA SER A 91 0.43 -14.10 -7.23
C SER A 91 1.81 -14.32 -7.88
N SER A 92 2.90 -14.19 -7.12
CA SER A 92 4.29 -14.43 -7.54
C SER A 92 5.15 -14.96 -6.39
N THR A 93 6.19 -15.74 -6.72
CA THR A 93 7.13 -16.38 -5.78
C THR A 93 8.51 -15.68 -5.69
N SER A 94 8.72 -14.57 -6.41
CA SER A 94 9.96 -13.79 -6.35
C SER A 94 10.11 -13.02 -5.02
N ARG A 95 11.26 -12.35 -4.81
CA ARG A 95 11.56 -11.56 -3.60
C ARG A 95 10.58 -10.40 -3.42
N VAL A 96 9.44 -10.66 -2.81
CA VAL A 96 8.37 -9.68 -2.59
C VAL A 96 8.83 -8.59 -1.63
N ARG A 97 8.81 -7.34 -2.11
CA ARG A 97 9.11 -6.15 -1.29
C ARG A 97 7.83 -5.44 -0.86
N HIS A 98 6.75 -5.58 -1.61
CA HIS A 98 5.48 -4.92 -1.35
C HIS A 98 4.35 -5.94 -1.39
N LEU A 99 3.72 -6.14 -0.24
CA LEU A 99 2.57 -7.02 -0.10
C LEU A 99 1.27 -6.24 -0.13
N LEU A 100 0.32 -6.71 -0.95
CA LEU A 100 -1.06 -6.29 -0.87
C LEU A 100 -1.97 -7.43 -0.41
N CYS A 101 -2.78 -7.16 0.61
CA CYS A 101 -3.98 -7.93 0.91
C CYS A 101 -5.23 -7.08 0.64
N ARG A 102 -6.09 -7.50 -0.30
CA ARG A 102 -7.33 -6.77 -0.67
C ARG A 102 -8.43 -6.86 0.37
N ASN A 103 -8.40 -7.90 1.20
CA ASN A 103 -9.42 -8.14 2.20
C ASN A 103 -8.85 -8.93 3.38
N LYS A 104 -9.58 -8.94 4.50
CA LYS A 104 -9.19 -9.64 5.73
C LYS A 104 -9.12 -11.16 5.53
N ARG A 105 -9.94 -11.73 4.65
CA ARG A 105 -9.99 -13.18 4.41
C ARG A 105 -8.68 -13.67 3.81
N ASP A 106 -8.17 -12.96 2.80
CA ASP A 106 -6.91 -13.27 2.13
C ASP A 106 -5.72 -13.09 3.07
N PHE A 107 -5.71 -12.02 3.86
CA PHE A 107 -4.68 -11.81 4.88
C PHE A 107 -4.68 -12.92 5.94
N ARG A 108 -5.86 -13.34 6.43
CA ARG A 108 -5.96 -14.46 7.38
C ARG A 108 -5.49 -15.79 6.79
N ARG A 109 -5.89 -16.07 5.54
CA ARG A 109 -5.47 -17.29 4.85
C ARG A 109 -3.98 -17.30 4.59
N LEU A 110 -3.39 -16.15 4.26
CA LEU A 110 -1.94 -15.99 4.16
C LEU A 110 -1.28 -16.36 5.49
N LEU A 111 -1.71 -15.77 6.61
CA LEU A 111 -1.17 -16.07 7.93
C LEU A 111 -1.34 -17.55 8.33
N ALA A 112 -2.43 -18.19 7.91
CA ALA A 112 -2.69 -19.60 8.18
C ALA A 112 -1.85 -20.56 7.31
N CYS A 113 -1.25 -20.09 6.20
CA CYS A 113 -0.52 -20.92 5.24
C CYS A 113 0.85 -21.39 5.76
N GLY A 114 1.35 -20.85 6.88
CA GLY A 114 2.58 -21.30 7.54
C GLY A 114 3.90 -20.99 6.81
N SER A 115 3.86 -20.66 5.51
CA SER A 115 5.02 -20.36 4.66
C SER A 115 5.29 -18.87 4.44
N THR A 116 4.85 -18.00 5.36
CA THR A 116 4.90 -16.53 5.19
C THR A 116 6.13 -15.86 5.77
N ASP A 117 7.00 -16.62 6.44
CA ASP A 117 8.06 -16.02 7.25
C ASP A 117 9.12 -15.31 6.41
N ASP A 118 9.57 -15.92 5.32
CA ASP A 118 10.57 -15.32 4.45
C ASP A 118 10.00 -14.15 3.63
N LEU A 119 8.70 -14.22 3.35
CA LEU A 119 7.94 -13.15 2.74
C LEU A 119 7.91 -11.91 3.66
N PHE A 120 7.55 -12.07 4.93
CA PHE A 120 7.51 -10.95 5.88
C PHE A 120 8.90 -10.40 6.19
N LYS A 121 9.92 -11.27 6.29
CA LYS A 121 11.30 -10.85 6.50
C LYS A 121 11.87 -10.02 5.36
N SER A 122 11.37 -10.16 4.13
CA SER A 122 11.87 -9.44 2.96
C SER A 122 11.00 -8.23 2.57
N SER A 123 9.76 -8.18 3.08
CA SER A 123 8.81 -7.12 2.79
C SER A 123 9.17 -5.79 3.44
N ARG A 124 9.07 -4.73 2.65
CA ARG A 124 9.24 -3.33 3.07
C ARG A 124 7.91 -2.62 3.24
N THR A 125 6.85 -3.15 2.64
CA THR A 125 5.50 -2.59 2.70
C THR A 125 4.49 -3.71 2.87
N CYS A 126 3.58 -3.53 3.82
CA CYS A 126 2.39 -4.37 3.93
C CYS A 126 1.17 -3.45 3.88
N TYR A 127 0.38 -3.58 2.82
CA TYR A 127 -0.84 -2.80 2.61
C TYR A 127 -2.06 -3.73 2.70
N CYS A 128 -2.92 -3.49 3.68
CA CYS A 128 -4.18 -4.22 3.85
C CYS A 128 -5.35 -3.26 3.65
N VAL A 129 -6.10 -3.47 2.55
CA VAL A 129 -7.32 -2.73 2.25
C VAL A 129 -8.46 -3.36 3.04
N GLU A 130 -9.15 -2.58 3.87
CA GLU A 130 -10.43 -3.03 4.44
C GLU A 130 -11.57 -2.48 3.58
N ASN A 131 -12.39 -3.39 3.05
CA ASN A 131 -13.71 -3.02 2.56
C ASN A 131 -14.66 -2.99 3.77
N CYS A 132 -14.98 -1.80 4.26
CA CYS A 132 -15.84 -1.56 5.44
C CYS A 132 -17.33 -1.86 5.18
N ARG A 133 -17.68 -3.14 5.00
CA ARG A 133 -19.08 -3.60 5.13
C ARG A 133 -19.27 -4.87 5.98
N GLU A 134 -18.19 -5.57 6.33
CA GLU A 134 -18.26 -6.83 7.09
C GLU A 134 -17.71 -6.68 8.52
N LEU A 135 -18.11 -5.63 9.25
CA LEU A 135 -17.60 -5.33 10.61
C LEU A 135 -18.38 -5.97 11.77
N TYR A 136 -19.24 -6.95 11.50
CA TYR A 136 -19.89 -7.71 12.57
C TYR A 136 -19.35 -9.15 12.58
N GLY A 137 -18.41 -9.45 13.48
CA GLY A 137 -18.11 -10.84 13.84
C GLY A 137 -16.64 -11.26 13.99
N VAL A 138 -15.66 -10.34 13.86
CA VAL A 138 -14.26 -10.71 14.13
C VAL A 138 -13.86 -10.33 15.54
N ASP A 139 -13.39 -11.31 16.31
CA ASP A 139 -12.67 -11.08 17.56
C ASP A 139 -11.39 -10.29 17.27
N GLY A 140 -11.39 -9.01 17.63
CA GLY A 140 -10.26 -8.11 17.46
C GLY A 140 -9.00 -8.58 18.19
N ALA A 141 -9.14 -9.34 19.29
CA ALA A 141 -8.00 -9.85 20.04
C ALA A 141 -7.22 -10.91 19.25
N LEU A 142 -7.92 -11.82 18.56
CA LEU A 142 -7.30 -12.82 17.68
C LEU A 142 -6.57 -12.16 16.49
N PHE A 143 -7.14 -11.09 15.94
CA PHE A 143 -6.49 -10.32 14.89
C PHE A 143 -5.22 -9.64 15.40
N MET A 144 -5.27 -8.96 16.56
CA MET A 144 -4.11 -8.30 17.16
C MET A 144 -3.00 -9.28 17.52
N LYS A 145 -3.33 -10.46 18.07
CA LYS A 145 -2.35 -11.49 18.40
C LYS A 145 -1.64 -12.06 17.17
N ALA A 146 -2.37 -12.24 16.07
CA ALA A 146 -1.79 -12.67 14.80
C ALA A 146 -0.88 -11.59 14.20
N MET A 147 -1.26 -10.32 14.37
CA MET A 147 -0.50 -9.14 13.95
C MET A 147 0.82 -8.98 14.72
N GLU A 148 0.83 -9.21 16.04
CA GLU A 148 2.03 -9.16 16.87
C GLU A 148 3.12 -10.15 16.40
N GLY A 149 2.74 -11.41 16.15
CA GLY A 149 3.65 -12.43 15.66
C GLY A 149 4.22 -12.11 14.27
N MET A 150 3.47 -11.37 13.46
CA MET A 150 3.91 -10.89 12.15
C MET A 150 4.88 -9.70 12.26
N PHE A 151 4.61 -8.72 13.13
CA PHE A 151 5.47 -7.53 13.28
C PHE A 151 6.90 -7.87 13.64
N MET A 152 7.07 -8.86 14.53
CA MET A 152 8.41 -9.33 14.91
C MET A 152 9.22 -9.90 13.73
N LYS A 153 8.56 -10.32 12.65
CA LYS A 153 9.20 -10.89 11.46
C LYS A 153 9.52 -9.83 10.40
N MET A 154 8.85 -8.69 10.40
CA MET A 154 8.96 -7.66 9.35
C MET A 154 10.11 -6.67 9.62
N LYS A 155 11.35 -7.13 9.47
CA LYS A 155 12.56 -6.34 9.82
C LYS A 155 12.82 -5.12 8.94
N TYR A 156 12.31 -5.10 7.70
CA TYR A 156 12.52 -4.00 6.75
C TYR A 156 11.27 -3.17 6.50
N LEU A 157 10.23 -3.34 7.32
CA LEU A 157 8.97 -2.63 7.18
C LEU A 157 9.18 -1.13 7.30
N ARG A 158 8.76 -0.41 6.25
CA ARG A 158 8.74 1.06 6.20
C ARG A 158 7.32 1.60 6.25
N VAL A 159 6.41 0.89 5.59
CA VAL A 159 5.00 1.27 5.52
C VAL A 159 4.15 0.09 5.93
N LEU A 160 3.37 0.31 6.97
CA LEU A 160 2.30 -0.57 7.40
C LEU A 160 1.01 0.21 7.35
N HIS A 161 -0.03 -0.38 6.79
CA HIS A 161 -1.30 0.29 6.73
C HIS A 161 -2.46 -0.71 6.85
N PHE A 162 -3.29 -0.50 7.87
CA PHE A 162 -4.59 -1.12 8.05
C PHE A 162 -5.65 -0.04 7.99
N PHE A 163 -6.71 -0.27 7.23
CA PHE A 163 -7.80 0.69 7.11
C PHE A 163 -8.89 0.37 8.13
N SER A 164 -8.77 0.76 9.41
CA SER A 164 -9.95 0.73 10.29
C SER A 164 -10.65 2.09 10.20
N ILE A 165 -11.80 2.15 9.54
CA ILE A 165 -12.76 3.21 9.87
C ILE A 165 -13.34 2.79 11.22
N LEU A 166 -12.88 3.45 12.28
CA LEU A 166 -13.60 3.48 13.57
C LEU A 166 -14.96 4.14 13.37
#